data_AF-A0A2T6N4W7-F1
#
_entry.id   AF-A0A2T6N4W7-F1
#
_cell.length_a   1.000
_cell.length_b   1.000
_cell.length_c   1.000
_cell.angle_alpha   90.00
_cell.angle_beta   90.00
_cell.angle_gamma   90.00
#
_symmetry.space_group_name_H-M   'P 1'
#
loop_
_entity.id
_entity.type
_entity.pdbx_description
1 polymer ?
#
loop_
_entity_poly.entity_id
_entity_poly.type
_entity_poly.pdbx_seq_one_letter_code
_entity_poly.pdbx_strand_id
1 'polypeptide(L)'
;MWNSKHLLSGLFSVTLSLFSLTANALTVSGNQEVELPWGEVFVDVYDTSTLNINNFHGASFIDAYQQSTVNAYDAGMISWLNMRDNSIANIHSGIYSTVHLFDNSIANLYGGFDTDWFLVAPDAQVNVFGRHLDYIDGRLNGMAANGTYFSLELSAVDNNGYILDSFPTNVTLNAVPLPAPLVLFISGLVVLARLGTKKSNLLSRNKQLHLAAN
;
A
#
# COMPACT_ATOMS: atom_id res chain seq x y z
N MET A 1 56.64 54.17 28.28
CA MET A 1 56.55 52.89 27.54
C MET A 1 55.38 52.09 28.07
N TRP A 2 54.20 52.21 27.45
CA TRP A 2 53.06 51.32 27.67
C TRP A 2 52.49 50.99 26.28
N ASN A 3 52.43 49.71 25.95
CA ASN A 3 52.22 49.20 24.60
C ASN A 3 50.82 48.54 24.55
N SER A 4 49.81 49.25 24.07
CA SER A 4 48.44 48.74 23.98
C SER A 4 48.24 47.98 22.67
N LYS A 5 48.31 46.64 22.74
CA LYS A 5 47.90 45.76 21.65
C LYS A 5 46.37 45.70 21.63
N HIS A 6 45.77 46.32 20.61
CA HIS A 6 44.35 46.19 20.33
C HIS A 6 44.04 44.77 19.80
N LEU A 7 43.28 44.01 20.57
CA LEU A 7 42.65 42.75 20.17
C LEU A 7 41.46 43.07 19.26
N LEU A 8 41.64 42.86 17.96
CA LEU A 8 40.55 42.84 16.97
C LEU A 8 39.74 41.54 17.15
N SER A 9 38.59 41.64 17.82
CA SER A 9 37.58 40.58 17.86
C SER A 9 36.83 40.53 16.55
N GLY A 10 37.17 39.58 15.68
CA GLY A 10 36.42 39.28 14.46
C GLY A 10 35.07 38.65 14.81
N LEU A 11 33.99 39.41 14.67
CA LEU A 11 32.62 38.90 14.74
C LEU A 11 32.34 38.11 13.46
N PHE A 12 32.27 36.79 13.58
CA PHE A 12 31.73 35.90 12.54
C PHE A 12 30.20 36.03 12.56
N SER A 13 29.64 36.82 11.63
CA SER A 13 28.20 36.79 11.36
C SER A 13 27.86 35.57 10.51
N VAL A 14 27.32 34.53 11.14
CA VAL A 14 26.67 33.43 10.43
C VAL A 14 25.32 33.94 9.96
N THR A 15 25.20 34.24 8.66
CA THR A 15 23.92 34.58 8.03
C THR A 15 23.17 33.29 7.77
N LEU A 16 22.18 32.99 8.61
CA LEU A 16 21.24 31.90 8.39
C LEU A 16 20.27 32.33 7.29
N SER A 17 20.55 31.98 6.03
CA SER A 17 19.60 32.19 4.94
C SER A 17 18.43 31.23 5.11
N LEU A 18 17.33 31.74 5.65
CA LEU A 18 16.02 31.09 5.63
C LEU A 18 15.58 30.97 4.17
N PHE A 19 15.81 29.81 3.57
CA PHE A 19 15.18 29.47 2.29
C PHE A 19 13.67 29.33 2.54
N SER A 20 12.91 30.30 2.06
CA SER A 20 11.45 30.17 1.97
C SER A 20 11.14 29.17 0.86
N LEU A 21 11.01 27.88 1.23
CA LEU A 21 10.40 26.87 0.37
C LEU A 21 8.94 27.27 0.24
N THR A 22 8.59 27.94 -0.86
CA THR A 22 7.19 28.00 -1.28
C THR A 22 6.81 26.57 -1.62
N ALA A 23 6.05 25.94 -0.73
CA ALA A 23 5.48 24.61 -0.95
C ALA A 23 4.42 24.76 -2.05
N ASN A 24 4.86 24.78 -3.31
CA ASN A 24 3.95 24.69 -4.43
C ASN A 24 3.42 23.27 -4.46
N ALA A 25 2.10 23.12 -4.44
CA ALA A 25 1.49 21.82 -4.65
C ALA A 25 1.83 21.34 -6.07
N LEU A 26 2.15 20.05 -6.22
CA LEU A 26 2.15 19.41 -7.52
C LEU A 26 0.68 19.29 -7.96
N THR A 27 0.31 19.99 -9.02
CA THR A 27 -1.03 19.86 -9.62
C THR A 27 -0.97 18.96 -10.85
N VAL A 28 -1.78 17.90 -10.86
CA VAL A 28 -1.96 16.98 -11.97
C VAL A 28 -3.37 17.18 -12.54
N SER A 29 -3.48 17.73 -13.75
CA SER A 29 -4.78 18.07 -14.37
C SER A 29 -4.73 17.96 -15.90
N GLY A 30 -5.90 18.10 -16.55
CA GLY A 30 -6.02 18.02 -18.01
C GLY A 30 -5.93 16.59 -18.57
N ASN A 31 -6.47 15.61 -17.85
CA ASN A 31 -6.48 14.18 -18.22
C ASN A 31 -5.07 13.59 -18.41
N GLN A 32 -4.12 14.00 -17.56
CA GLN A 32 -2.73 13.54 -17.65
C GLN A 32 -2.47 12.31 -16.78
N GLU A 33 -1.40 11.60 -17.08
CA GLU A 33 -0.84 10.58 -16.20
C GLU A 33 0.55 11.03 -15.75
N VAL A 34 0.75 11.15 -14.43
CA VAL A 34 1.99 11.66 -13.84
C VAL A 34 2.50 10.67 -12.80
N GLU A 35 3.79 10.35 -12.87
CA GLU A 35 4.49 9.65 -11.81
C GLU A 35 5.02 10.66 -10.79
N LEU A 36 4.75 10.41 -9.51
CA LEU A 36 5.28 11.22 -8.42
C LEU A 36 6.81 11.09 -8.41
N PRO A 37 7.58 12.17 -8.64
CA PRO A 37 9.01 12.03 -8.93
C PRO A 37 9.88 11.85 -7.68
N TRP A 38 9.38 12.24 -6.50
CA TRP A 38 9.99 12.10 -5.17
C TRP A 38 8.95 12.40 -4.09
N GLY A 39 9.36 12.52 -2.81
CA GLY A 39 8.46 12.90 -1.72
C GLY A 39 7.96 14.34 -1.85
N GLU A 40 6.64 14.54 -1.94
CA GLU A 40 6.01 15.86 -2.05
C GLU A 40 5.31 16.29 -0.76
N VAL A 41 5.02 17.58 -0.62
CA VAL A 41 4.23 18.05 0.54
C VAL A 41 2.75 18.02 0.20
N PHE A 42 2.35 18.61 -0.92
CA PHE A 42 0.96 18.70 -1.36
C PHE A 42 0.86 18.24 -2.82
N VAL A 43 -0.09 17.37 -3.11
CA VAL A 43 -0.40 16.91 -4.46
C VAL A 43 -1.90 17.03 -4.68
N ASP A 44 -2.29 17.70 -5.75
CA ASP A 44 -3.68 17.79 -6.15
C ASP A 44 -3.89 17.11 -7.52
N VAL A 45 -4.95 16.32 -7.66
CA VAL A 45 -5.27 15.56 -8.88
C VAL A 45 -6.70 15.85 -9.32
N TYR A 46 -6.89 16.34 -10.55
CA TYR A 46 -8.20 16.78 -11.08
C TYR A 46 -8.43 16.27 -12.51
N ASP A 47 -9.62 16.56 -13.07
CA ASP A 47 -9.97 16.34 -14.48
C ASP A 47 -9.63 14.92 -15.00
N THR A 48 -10.15 13.86 -14.38
CA THR A 48 -9.86 12.45 -14.76
C THR A 48 -8.37 12.04 -14.77
N SER A 49 -7.47 12.90 -14.28
CA SER A 49 -6.05 12.64 -14.33
C SER A 49 -5.64 11.52 -13.38
N THR A 50 -4.50 10.92 -13.67
CA THR A 50 -3.95 9.80 -12.93
C THR A 50 -2.62 10.18 -12.28
N LEU A 51 -2.51 9.97 -10.97
CA LEU A 51 -1.26 10.04 -10.22
C LEU A 51 -0.77 8.62 -9.93
N ASN A 52 0.45 8.30 -10.36
CA ASN A 52 1.13 7.06 -10.01
C ASN A 52 2.20 7.31 -8.95
N ILE A 53 2.19 6.51 -7.89
CA ILE A 53 3.12 6.59 -6.77
C ILE A 53 3.85 5.25 -6.66
N ASN A 54 5.14 5.28 -6.95
CA ASN A 54 6.03 4.13 -6.99
C ASN A 54 7.30 4.41 -6.18
N ASN A 55 8.14 3.39 -6.02
CA ASN A 55 9.51 3.50 -5.50
C ASN A 55 9.59 4.14 -4.10
N PHE A 56 8.62 3.85 -3.24
CA PHE A 56 8.49 4.38 -1.88
C PHE A 56 8.37 5.92 -1.81
N HIS A 57 7.93 6.57 -2.88
CA HIS A 57 7.61 7.99 -2.85
C HIS A 57 6.35 8.25 -2.03
N GLY A 58 6.30 9.39 -1.34
CA GLY A 58 5.23 9.72 -0.41
C GLY A 58 4.76 11.16 -0.58
N ALA A 59 3.67 11.50 0.10
CA ALA A 59 3.18 12.87 0.13
C ALA A 59 2.60 13.20 1.51
N SER A 60 2.70 14.45 1.97
CA SER A 60 1.98 14.80 3.20
C SER A 60 0.47 14.85 2.96
N PHE A 61 0.05 15.39 1.82
CA PHE A 61 -1.36 15.51 1.45
C PHE A 61 -1.54 15.19 -0.04
N ILE A 62 -2.51 14.35 -0.34
CA ILE A 62 -2.99 14.08 -1.68
C ILE A 62 -4.49 14.30 -1.70
N ASP A 63 -4.93 15.26 -2.50
CA ASP A 63 -6.35 15.50 -2.74
C ASP A 63 -6.71 15.19 -4.20
N ALA A 64 -7.64 14.26 -4.40
CA ALA A 64 -8.05 13.78 -5.71
C ALA A 64 -9.55 14.03 -5.93
N TYR A 65 -9.87 14.77 -6.99
CA TYR A 65 -11.23 15.19 -7.34
C TYR A 65 -11.57 14.88 -8.80
N GLN A 66 -12.83 15.06 -9.16
CA GLN A 66 -13.36 15.01 -10.53
C GLN A 66 -12.96 13.75 -11.30
N GLN A 67 -13.31 12.57 -10.75
CA GLN A 67 -13.08 11.27 -11.38
C GLN A 67 -11.59 10.96 -11.64
N SER A 68 -10.68 11.57 -10.88
CA SER A 68 -9.25 11.28 -10.95
C SER A 68 -8.91 9.90 -10.38
N THR A 69 -7.71 9.43 -10.68
CA THR A 69 -7.19 8.16 -10.19
C THR A 69 -5.89 8.35 -9.44
N VAL A 70 -5.74 7.72 -8.28
CA VAL A 70 -4.47 7.62 -7.55
C VAL A 70 -4.06 6.15 -7.49
N ASN A 71 -2.95 5.80 -8.12
CA ASN A 71 -2.37 4.46 -8.10
C ASN A 71 -1.15 4.45 -7.17
N ALA A 72 -1.27 3.78 -6.02
CA ALA A 72 -0.19 3.60 -5.07
C ALA A 72 0.32 2.15 -5.13
N TYR A 73 1.24 1.88 -6.06
CA TYR A 73 1.76 0.53 -6.29
C TYR A 73 2.83 0.15 -5.27
N ASP A 74 3.69 1.11 -4.93
CA ASP A 74 4.74 0.98 -3.93
C ASP A 74 4.96 2.33 -3.26
N ALA A 75 3.91 2.84 -2.62
CA ALA A 75 3.95 4.14 -1.98
C ALA A 75 4.76 4.09 -0.67
N GLY A 76 5.41 5.20 -0.35
CA GLY A 76 6.02 5.45 0.95
C GLY A 76 4.97 5.86 1.97
N MET A 77 5.27 6.90 2.74
CA MET A 77 4.33 7.47 3.69
C MET A 77 3.43 8.51 3.01
N ILE A 78 2.11 8.35 3.16
CA ILE A 78 1.11 9.34 2.77
C ILE A 78 0.33 9.75 4.03
N SER A 79 0.48 10.98 4.49
CA SER A 79 -0.21 11.36 5.74
C SER A 79 -1.73 11.48 5.53
N TRP A 80 -2.15 12.09 4.42
CA TRP A 80 -3.57 12.24 4.08
C TRP A 80 -3.83 11.94 2.62
N LEU A 81 -4.75 11.02 2.35
CA LEU A 81 -5.28 10.73 1.01
C LEU A 81 -6.77 11.01 1.01
N ASN A 82 -7.20 12.07 0.31
CA ASN A 82 -8.60 12.43 0.17
C ASN A 82 -9.08 12.14 -1.25
N MET A 83 -10.13 11.31 -1.39
CA MET A 83 -10.77 10.98 -2.67
C MET A 83 -12.19 11.52 -2.69
N ARG A 84 -12.55 12.29 -3.72
CA ARG A 84 -13.85 12.97 -3.90
C ARG A 84 -14.36 12.83 -5.33
N ASP A 85 -15.64 13.15 -5.56
CA ASP A 85 -16.24 13.29 -6.90
C ASP A 85 -16.07 12.06 -7.80
N ASN A 86 -16.30 10.86 -7.26
CA ASN A 86 -16.17 9.57 -7.97
C ASN A 86 -14.73 9.23 -8.39
N SER A 87 -13.73 9.72 -7.67
CA SER A 87 -12.34 9.35 -7.91
C SER A 87 -12.02 7.92 -7.42
N ILE A 88 -10.92 7.36 -7.92
CA ILE A 88 -10.52 5.97 -7.68
C ILE A 88 -9.14 5.94 -7.03
N ALA A 89 -9.00 5.24 -5.92
CA ALA A 89 -7.71 4.91 -5.29
C ALA A 89 -7.39 3.43 -5.48
N ASN A 90 -6.28 3.10 -6.12
CA ASN A 90 -5.77 1.73 -6.23
C ASN A 90 -4.54 1.58 -5.32
N ILE A 91 -4.71 0.92 -4.17
CA ILE A 91 -3.70 0.83 -3.10
C ILE A 91 -3.15 -0.59 -3.02
N HIS A 92 -1.88 -0.76 -3.40
CA HIS A 92 -1.16 -2.04 -3.37
C HIS A 92 -0.14 -2.15 -2.25
N SER A 93 0.34 -1.03 -1.72
CA SER A 93 1.16 -0.96 -0.51
C SER A 93 1.36 0.50 -0.10
N GLY A 94 1.88 0.71 1.10
CA GLY A 94 2.24 2.02 1.64
C GLY A 94 1.82 2.21 3.09
N ILE A 95 2.19 3.33 3.68
CA ILE A 95 1.82 3.71 5.05
C ILE A 95 0.96 4.96 4.96
N TYR A 96 -0.28 4.87 5.43
CA TYR A 96 -1.26 5.94 5.32
C TYR A 96 -1.71 6.38 6.71
N SER A 97 -1.43 7.61 7.15
CA SER A 97 -2.03 8.02 8.44
C SER A 97 -3.55 8.06 8.31
N THR A 98 -4.07 8.73 7.28
CA THR A 98 -5.51 8.81 7.04
C THR A 98 -5.86 8.66 5.56
N VAL A 99 -6.88 7.85 5.29
CA VAL A 99 -7.55 7.77 3.98
C VAL A 99 -9.00 8.20 4.14
N HIS A 100 -9.44 9.16 3.32
CA HIS A 100 -10.85 9.56 3.25
C HIS A 100 -11.43 9.25 1.87
N LEU A 101 -12.57 8.58 1.86
CA LEU A 101 -13.39 8.38 0.66
C LEU A 101 -14.73 9.09 0.82
N PHE A 102 -14.96 10.09 -0.03
CA PHE A 102 -16.20 10.85 -0.10
C PHE A 102 -16.94 10.62 -1.41
N ASP A 103 -18.22 10.99 -1.44
CA ASP A 103 -19.10 10.86 -2.61
C ASP A 103 -19.12 9.40 -3.12
N ASN A 104 -19.28 9.16 -4.42
CA ASN A 104 -19.19 7.78 -4.97
C ASN A 104 -17.74 7.36 -5.29
N SER A 105 -16.75 7.81 -4.51
CA SER A 105 -15.35 7.44 -4.71
C SER A 105 -15.10 6.00 -4.31
N ILE A 106 -14.12 5.36 -4.95
CA ILE A 106 -13.83 3.93 -4.79
C ILE A 106 -12.39 3.74 -4.34
N ALA A 107 -12.15 2.92 -3.32
CA ALA A 107 -10.84 2.36 -3.04
C ALA A 107 -10.77 0.88 -3.38
N ASN A 108 -9.76 0.49 -4.14
CA ASN A 108 -9.39 -0.89 -4.41
C ASN A 108 -8.12 -1.22 -3.62
N LEU A 109 -8.24 -2.10 -2.64
CA LEU A 109 -7.19 -2.45 -1.68
C LEU A 109 -6.64 -3.84 -2.02
N TYR A 110 -5.38 -3.93 -2.44
CA TYR A 110 -4.74 -5.21 -2.82
C TYR A 110 -3.90 -5.83 -1.69
N GLY A 111 -3.89 -5.18 -0.51
CA GLY A 111 -3.20 -5.57 0.72
C GLY A 111 -1.79 -4.99 0.82
N GLY A 112 -1.05 -5.27 1.91
CA GLY A 112 0.33 -4.78 2.06
C GLY A 112 0.50 -3.30 2.41
N PHE A 113 -0.56 -2.67 2.93
CA PHE A 113 -0.56 -1.29 3.42
C PHE A 113 -0.90 -1.27 4.92
N ASP A 114 -0.53 -0.17 5.57
CA ASP A 114 -0.82 0.14 6.96
C ASP A 114 -1.60 1.45 7.03
N THR A 115 -2.59 1.54 7.92
CA THR A 115 -3.33 2.79 8.12
C THR A 115 -3.87 2.97 9.53
N ASP A 116 -3.81 4.21 10.03
CA ASP A 116 -4.40 4.56 11.32
C ASP A 116 -5.92 4.75 11.19
N TRP A 117 -6.36 5.46 10.15
CA TRP A 117 -7.77 5.79 9.92
C TRP A 117 -8.18 5.61 8.47
N PHE A 118 -9.17 4.74 8.24
CA PHE A 118 -9.80 4.61 6.94
C PHE A 118 -11.27 5.07 7.02
N LEU A 119 -11.52 6.32 6.64
CA LEU A 119 -12.83 6.95 6.75
C LEU A 119 -13.61 6.82 5.44
N VAL A 120 -14.84 6.31 5.54
CA VAL A 120 -15.67 5.99 4.38
C VAL A 120 -17.03 6.68 4.51
N ALA A 121 -17.35 7.55 3.55
CA ALA A 121 -18.67 8.18 3.45
C ALA A 121 -19.74 7.16 2.99
N PRO A 122 -21.05 7.47 3.15
CA PRO A 122 -22.11 6.50 2.90
C PRO A 122 -22.19 6.01 1.45
N ASP A 123 -21.85 6.89 0.50
CA ASP A 123 -21.93 6.60 -0.94
C ASP A 123 -20.62 6.06 -1.54
N ALA A 124 -19.53 6.05 -0.77
CA ALA A 124 -18.23 5.57 -1.24
C ALA A 124 -18.23 4.04 -1.36
N GLN A 125 -17.15 3.45 -1.86
CA GLN A 125 -17.01 2.00 -1.89
C GLN A 125 -15.58 1.57 -1.58
N VAL A 126 -15.44 0.49 -0.80
CA VAL A 126 -14.16 -0.17 -0.56
C VAL A 126 -14.21 -1.59 -1.09
N ASN A 127 -13.33 -1.90 -2.03
CA ASN A 127 -13.13 -3.24 -2.58
C ASN A 127 -11.82 -3.80 -2.05
N VAL A 128 -11.87 -4.93 -1.36
CA VAL A 128 -10.69 -5.56 -0.76
C VAL A 128 -10.36 -6.83 -1.52
N PHE A 129 -9.11 -6.98 -1.94
CA PHE A 129 -8.62 -8.14 -2.66
C PHE A 129 -7.58 -8.87 -1.82
N GLY A 130 -7.82 -10.15 -1.54
CA GLY A 130 -6.90 -10.94 -0.73
C GLY A 130 -7.41 -12.32 -0.38
N ARG A 131 -6.80 -12.94 0.62
CA ARG A 131 -7.13 -14.26 1.15
C ARG A 131 -7.50 -14.15 2.61
N HIS A 132 -8.35 -15.08 3.07
CA HIS A 132 -8.82 -15.13 4.45
C HIS A 132 -9.34 -13.76 4.91
N LEU A 133 -10.10 -13.09 4.03
CA LEU A 133 -10.67 -11.79 4.30
C LEU A 133 -11.79 -11.94 5.32
N ASP A 134 -11.77 -11.11 6.34
CA ASP A 134 -12.79 -11.04 7.38
C ASP A 134 -13.06 -9.58 7.75
N TYR A 135 -14.33 -9.23 7.93
CA TYR A 135 -14.75 -7.87 8.26
C TYR A 135 -15.81 -7.93 9.36
N ILE A 136 -15.39 -7.57 10.57
CA ILE A 136 -16.19 -7.67 11.79
C ILE A 136 -16.05 -6.36 12.56
N ASP A 137 -17.18 -5.74 12.90
CA ASP A 137 -17.24 -4.53 13.73
C ASP A 137 -16.27 -3.43 13.26
N GLY A 138 -16.28 -3.12 11.95
CA GLY A 138 -15.41 -2.10 11.36
C GLY A 138 -13.96 -2.53 11.16
N ARG A 139 -13.54 -3.68 11.69
CA ARG A 139 -12.17 -4.18 11.52
C ARG A 139 -12.08 -5.15 10.36
N LEU A 140 -11.26 -4.80 9.38
CA LEU A 140 -10.93 -5.64 8.24
C LEU A 140 -9.59 -6.33 8.47
N ASN A 141 -9.56 -7.65 8.34
CA ASN A 141 -8.35 -8.46 8.43
C ASN A 141 -8.21 -9.34 7.19
N GLY A 142 -6.97 -9.67 6.82
CA GLY A 142 -6.73 -10.59 5.73
C GLY A 142 -5.26 -10.74 5.36
N MET A 143 -5.05 -11.41 4.24
CA MET A 143 -3.73 -11.63 3.67
C MET A 143 -3.72 -11.18 2.22
N ALA A 144 -2.79 -10.29 1.89
CA ALA A 144 -2.56 -9.80 0.53
C ALA A 144 -2.14 -10.94 -0.42
N ALA A 145 -2.18 -10.68 -1.72
CA ALA A 145 -1.77 -11.66 -2.74
C ALA A 145 -0.30 -12.11 -2.58
N ASN A 146 0.57 -11.22 -2.12
CA ASN A 146 1.99 -11.49 -1.82
C ASN A 146 2.21 -12.26 -0.50
N GLY A 147 1.16 -12.53 0.27
CA GLY A 147 1.24 -13.22 1.56
C GLY A 147 1.38 -12.31 2.79
N THR A 148 1.51 -11.00 2.61
CA THR A 148 1.58 -10.05 3.72
C THR A 148 0.23 -9.97 4.44
N TYR A 149 0.23 -10.14 5.77
CA TYR A 149 -0.95 -9.94 6.59
C TYR A 149 -1.28 -8.45 6.71
N PHE A 150 -2.56 -8.09 6.73
CA PHE A 150 -3.01 -6.74 7.03
C PHE A 150 -4.21 -6.77 7.97
N SER A 151 -4.34 -5.70 8.76
CA SER A 151 -5.44 -5.44 9.68
C SER A 151 -5.66 -3.95 9.72
N LEU A 152 -6.86 -3.47 9.45
CA LEU A 152 -7.19 -2.05 9.57
C LEU A 152 -8.60 -1.83 10.08
N GLU A 153 -8.84 -0.65 10.62
CA GLU A 153 -10.13 -0.19 11.10
C GLU A 153 -10.74 0.79 10.11
N LEU A 154 -11.98 0.53 9.72
CA LEU A 154 -12.79 1.39 8.88
C LEU A 154 -13.86 2.06 9.73
N SER A 155 -13.94 3.39 9.62
CA SER A 155 -14.95 4.19 10.32
C SER A 155 -15.89 4.83 9.32
N ALA A 156 -17.20 4.82 9.62
CA ALA A 156 -18.17 5.55 8.81
C ALA A 156 -18.06 7.04 9.12
N VAL A 157 -18.13 7.87 8.08
CA VAL A 157 -18.25 9.32 8.21
C VAL A 157 -19.47 9.82 7.47
N ASP A 158 -19.96 11.01 7.81
CA ASP A 158 -20.91 11.73 6.96
C ASP A 158 -20.20 12.43 5.79
N ASN A 159 -20.96 13.10 4.92
CA ASN A 159 -20.40 13.83 3.78
C ASN A 159 -19.54 15.04 4.16
N ASN A 160 -19.57 15.47 5.43
CA ASN A 160 -18.71 16.54 5.96
C ASN A 160 -17.44 15.98 6.62
N GLY A 161 -17.30 14.66 6.75
CA GLY A 161 -16.17 14.00 7.39
C GLY A 161 -16.32 13.80 8.90
N TYR A 162 -17.51 13.97 9.48
CA TYR A 162 -17.74 13.66 10.89
C TYR A 162 -17.88 12.16 11.09
N ILE A 163 -17.12 11.60 12.04
CA ILE A 163 -17.19 10.18 12.40
C ILE A 163 -18.56 9.86 13.00
N LEU A 164 -19.15 8.78 12.48
CA LEU A 164 -20.44 8.26 12.91
C LEU A 164 -20.22 7.07 13.85
N ASP A 165 -21.18 6.84 14.75
CA ASP A 165 -21.22 5.65 15.61
C ASP A 165 -21.76 4.43 14.85
N SER A 166 -21.10 4.10 13.74
CA SER A 166 -21.45 2.96 12.87
C SER A 166 -20.25 2.57 12.00
N PHE A 167 -20.30 1.36 11.44
CA PHE A 167 -19.27 0.87 10.54
C PHE A 167 -19.71 0.98 9.07
N PRO A 168 -18.78 1.23 8.13
CA PRO A 168 -19.11 1.26 6.72
C PRO A 168 -19.68 -0.09 6.26
N THR A 169 -20.83 -0.07 5.57
CA THR A 169 -21.49 -1.27 5.02
C THR A 169 -21.17 -1.52 3.55
N ASN A 170 -20.56 -0.54 2.90
CA ASN A 170 -20.13 -0.48 1.49
C ASN A 170 -18.74 -1.09 1.27
N VAL A 171 -18.45 -2.20 1.98
CA VAL A 171 -17.18 -2.94 1.90
C VAL A 171 -17.42 -4.26 1.19
N THR A 172 -16.76 -4.49 0.07
CA THR A 172 -16.84 -5.73 -0.71
C THR A 172 -15.54 -6.52 -0.59
N LEU A 173 -15.65 -7.78 -0.19
CA LEU A 173 -14.51 -8.69 -0.03
C LEU A 173 -14.37 -9.61 -1.25
N ASN A 174 -13.24 -9.51 -1.94
CA ASN A 174 -12.93 -10.25 -3.15
C ASN A 174 -11.79 -11.25 -2.87
N ALA A 175 -12.15 -12.53 -2.70
CA ALA A 175 -11.18 -13.58 -2.45
C ALA A 175 -10.32 -13.88 -3.69
N VAL A 176 -9.00 -13.75 -3.56
CA VAL A 176 -8.02 -14.07 -4.61
C VAL A 176 -7.47 -15.48 -4.38
N PRO A 177 -7.69 -16.44 -5.30
CA PRO A 177 -7.21 -17.81 -5.13
C PRO A 177 -5.68 -17.90 -5.13
N LEU A 178 -5.15 -18.93 -4.48
CA LEU A 178 -3.72 -19.27 -4.58
C LEU A 178 -3.33 -19.49 -6.05
N PRO A 179 -2.14 -19.03 -6.49
CA PRO A 179 -1.68 -19.31 -7.84
C PRO A 179 -1.62 -20.81 -8.11
N ALA A 180 -2.35 -21.27 -9.12
CA ALA A 180 -2.38 -22.67 -9.55
C ALA A 180 -0.99 -23.31 -9.75
N PRO A 181 0.06 -22.59 -10.20
CA PRO A 181 1.41 -23.16 -10.33
C PRO A 181 1.99 -23.69 -9.02
N LEU A 182 1.67 -23.08 -7.87
CA LEU A 182 2.17 -23.55 -6.57
C LEU A 182 1.52 -24.89 -6.20
N VAL A 183 0.22 -25.01 -6.45
CA VAL A 183 -0.53 -26.27 -6.27
C VAL A 183 0.02 -27.34 -7.21
N LEU A 184 0.26 -27.00 -8.47
CA LEU A 184 0.85 -27.91 -9.46
C LEU A 184 2.26 -28.34 -9.05
N PHE A 185 3.11 -27.41 -8.60
CA PHE A 185 4.46 -27.70 -8.15
C PHE A 185 4.47 -28.66 -6.95
N ILE A 186 3.67 -28.39 -5.92
CA ILE A 186 3.55 -29.27 -4.74
C ILE A 186 3.02 -30.65 -5.17
N SER A 187 2.00 -30.68 -6.03
CA SER A 187 1.46 -31.95 -6.53
C SER A 187 2.51 -32.75 -7.31
N GLY A 188 3.33 -32.07 -8.13
CA GLY A 188 4.44 -32.66 -8.86
C GLY A 188 5.52 -33.25 -7.95
N LEU A 189 5.89 -32.53 -6.88
CA LEU A 189 6.84 -33.03 -5.88
C LEU A 189 6.31 -34.27 -5.15
N VAL A 190 5.04 -34.28 -4.76
CA VAL A 190 4.40 -35.45 -4.11
C VAL A 190 4.42 -36.67 -5.03
N VAL A 191 4.14 -36.49 -6.33
CA VAL A 191 4.22 -37.56 -7.33
C VAL A 191 5.65 -38.08 -7.47
N LEU A 192 6.64 -37.19 -7.61
CA LEU A 192 8.05 -37.57 -7.75
C LEU A 192 8.58 -38.33 -6.51
N ALA A 193 8.23 -37.91 -5.30
CA ALA A 193 8.62 -38.60 -4.07
C ALA A 193 8.05 -40.02 -3.99
N ARG A 194 6.79 -40.21 -4.41
CA ARG A 194 6.16 -41.55 -4.49
C ARG A 194 6.80 -42.44 -5.55
N LEU A 195 7.30 -41.88 -6.65
CA LEU A 195 8.01 -42.64 -7.67
C LEU A 195 9.43 -43.03 -7.22
N GLY A 196 10.14 -42.14 -6.54
CA GLY A 196 11.48 -42.41 -6.01
C GLY A 196 11.51 -43.57 -5.01
N THR A 197 10.53 -43.64 -4.10
CA THR A 197 10.42 -44.72 -3.09
C THR A 197 10.11 -46.09 -3.71
N LYS A 198 9.35 -46.15 -4.80
CA LYS A 198 9.14 -47.42 -5.54
C LYS A 198 10.45 -47.94 -6.13
N LYS A 199 11.29 -47.05 -6.68
CA LYS A 199 12.58 -47.44 -7.28
C LYS A 199 13.57 -47.97 -6.25
N SER A 200 13.67 -47.35 -5.07
CA SER A 200 14.56 -47.82 -4.00
C SER A 200 14.16 -49.20 -3.45
N ASN A 201 12.85 -49.43 -3.28
CA ASN A 201 12.33 -50.74 -2.84
C ASN A 201 12.57 -51.86 -3.86
N LEU A 202 12.55 -51.56 -5.16
CA LEU A 202 12.89 -52.53 -6.20
C LEU A 202 14.39 -52.88 -6.16
N LEU A 203 15.26 -51.88 -5.95
CA LEU A 203 16.71 -52.10 -5.86
C LEU A 203 17.10 -52.91 -4.62
N SER A 204 16.47 -52.67 -3.46
CA SER A 204 16.73 -53.44 -2.25
C SER A 204 16.29 -54.91 -2.37
N ARG A 205 15.14 -55.17 -3.00
CA ARG A 205 14.66 -56.53 -3.32
C ARG A 205 15.62 -57.30 -4.22
N ASN A 206 16.09 -56.70 -5.31
CA ASN A 206 17.03 -57.37 -6.22
C ASN A 206 18.35 -57.70 -5.53
N LYS A 207 18.83 -56.83 -4.62
CA LYS A 207 20.04 -57.09 -3.84
C LYS A 207 19.87 -58.27 -2.88
N GLN A 208 18.71 -58.41 -2.24
CA GLN A 208 18.41 -59.57 -1.37
C GLN A 208 18.31 -60.88 -2.15
N LEU A 209 17.70 -60.89 -3.34
CA LEU A 209 17.62 -62.07 -4.18
C LEU A 209 19.00 -62.57 -4.64
N HIS A 210 19.90 -61.65 -5.00
CA HIS A 210 21.28 -62.02 -5.34
C HIS A 210 22.06 -62.59 -4.15
N LEU A 211 21.80 -62.13 -2.93
CA LEU A 211 22.44 -62.66 -1.73
C LEU A 211 21.89 -64.04 -1.32
N ALA A 212 20.62 -64.33 -1.62
CA ALA A 212 20.00 -65.62 -1.31
C ALA A 212 20.34 -66.74 -2.31
N ALA A 213 20.89 -66.40 -3.48
CA ALA A 213 21.22 -67.35 -4.55
C ALA A 213 22.67 -67.87 -4.51
N ASN A 214 23.51 -67.34 -3.62
CA ASN A 214 24.88 -67.79 -3.37
C ASN A 214 24.96 -68.54 -2.03
#